data_AF-A0A3B0YJY0-F1
#
_entry.id   AF-A0A3B0YJY0-F1
#
_cell.length_a   1.000
_cell.length_b   1.000
_cell.length_c   1.000
_cell.angle_alpha   90.00
_cell.angle_beta   90.00
_cell.angle_gamma   90.00
#
_symmetry.space_group_name_H-M   'P 1'
#
loop_
_entity.id
_entity.type
_entity.pdbx_description
1 polymer ?
#
loop_
_entity_poly.entity_id
_entity_poly.type
_entity_poly.pdbx_seq_one_letter_code
_entity_poly.pdbx_strand_id
1 'polypeptide(L)'
;MSISMNLWSVEKGSLIKIQNSRVYLESQLEDWVLDDPMLLNLDVMIVARQVHTTYGGYIDLLAITREGDLVVIELKRDKTPRDIVSQCLDYASWVCDLNYDEICDIYEKYNSKNLTDEFPNFFDEPLPETLNENHQMVIVAASLDDSTERIINYLADNHAININAIFFNVFDYKGTQILGRSFLNDPEKIEEKSNQGKRAPWTGYYFVNTGIHSNDSRKWELNTKYSYISAGGGSRWINAIKKLSPGDKIFGYIKGSGYVGYGVVEESAIPVTEFSVGNGLFVDNLPSDHKWKTGEVTDTKGEWLVRVKWLKTVEQDNAKWLPNGFANQNVVCKLRDTRTFEYLSKEFGVDTNG
;
A
#
# COMPACT_ATOMS: atom_id res chain seq x y z
N MET A 1 24.01 9.52 -6.86
CA MET A 1 24.90 8.76 -5.94
C MET A 1 24.22 7.41 -5.87
N SER A 2 24.64 6.45 -6.70
CA SER A 2 23.83 5.26 -6.96
C SER A 2 23.42 4.54 -5.67
N ILE A 3 22.12 4.49 -5.40
CA ILE A 3 21.56 3.67 -4.32
C ILE A 3 22.00 2.22 -4.58
N SER A 4 22.71 1.64 -3.61
CA SER A 4 23.17 0.24 -3.71
C SER A 4 22.84 -0.50 -2.42
N MET A 5 22.12 -1.61 -2.55
CA MET A 5 21.80 -2.48 -1.42
C MET A 5 22.91 -3.51 -1.24
N ASN A 6 23.35 -3.68 0.00
CA ASN A 6 24.31 -4.71 0.39
C ASN A 6 23.76 -5.47 1.59
N LEU A 7 23.83 -6.80 1.57
CA LEU A 7 23.46 -7.65 2.70
C LEU A 7 24.70 -8.32 3.28
N TRP A 8 24.68 -8.55 4.59
CA TRP A 8 25.68 -9.32 5.31
C TRP A 8 24.98 -10.36 6.19
N SER A 9 25.52 -11.59 6.23
CA SER A 9 25.16 -12.55 7.27
C SER A 9 26.04 -12.32 8.50
N VAL A 10 25.45 -12.48 9.69
CA VAL A 10 26.19 -12.47 10.96
C VAL A 10 26.48 -13.92 11.33
N GLU A 11 27.75 -14.33 11.22
CA GLU A 11 28.18 -15.69 11.50
C GLU A 11 29.29 -15.69 12.54
N LYS A 12 29.01 -16.26 13.72
CA LYS A 12 29.96 -16.32 14.85
C LYS A 12 30.61 -14.96 15.18
N GLY A 13 29.83 -13.89 15.12
CA GLY A 13 30.28 -12.51 15.39
C GLY A 13 31.03 -11.83 14.23
N SER A 14 31.15 -12.48 13.08
CA SER A 14 31.74 -11.90 11.86
C SER A 14 30.66 -11.54 10.84
N LEU A 15 30.86 -10.42 10.14
CA LEU A 15 30.00 -10.01 9.01
C LEU A 15 30.54 -10.60 7.72
N ILE A 16 29.74 -11.42 7.05
CA ILE A 16 30.09 -12.00 5.76
C ILE A 16 29.18 -11.39 4.71
N LYS A 17 29.76 -10.67 3.74
CA LYS A 17 28.99 -10.03 2.68
C LYS A 17 28.33 -11.09 1.80
N ILE A 18 27.01 -11.00 1.64
CA ILE A 18 26.23 -11.85 0.76
C ILE A 18 26.37 -11.31 -0.67
N GLN A 19 26.65 -12.21 -1.62
CA GLN A 19 26.85 -11.83 -3.01
C GLN A 19 25.51 -11.57 -3.70
N ASN A 20 25.50 -10.55 -4.57
CA ASN A 20 24.39 -10.33 -5.48
C ASN A 20 24.32 -11.47 -6.49
N SER A 21 23.13 -12.03 -6.63
CA SER A 21 22.78 -13.00 -7.64
C SER A 21 22.32 -12.29 -8.91
N ARG A 22 22.84 -12.69 -10.07
CA ARG A 22 22.40 -12.20 -11.39
C ARG A 22 21.43 -13.15 -12.07
N VAL A 23 20.88 -14.11 -11.34
CA VAL A 23 20.34 -15.36 -11.92
C VAL A 23 18.90 -15.22 -12.45
N TYR A 24 18.25 -14.07 -12.31
CA TYR A 24 16.83 -13.90 -12.66
C TYR A 24 16.64 -13.29 -14.02
N LEU A 25 15.57 -13.69 -14.69
CA LEU A 25 15.11 -13.08 -15.94
C LEU A 25 14.20 -11.90 -15.61
N GLU A 26 14.15 -10.90 -16.49
CA GLU A 26 13.18 -9.78 -16.42
C GLU A 26 11.75 -10.30 -16.25
N SER A 27 11.43 -11.39 -16.96
CA SER A 27 10.14 -12.07 -16.89
C SER A 27 9.81 -12.61 -15.50
N GLN A 28 10.79 -13.05 -14.71
CA GLN A 28 10.52 -13.56 -13.35
C GLN A 28 10.15 -12.43 -12.40
N LEU A 29 10.79 -11.26 -12.53
CA LEU A 29 10.44 -10.09 -11.74
C LEU A 29 9.04 -9.59 -12.11
N GLU A 30 8.73 -9.60 -13.40
CA GLU A 30 7.40 -9.28 -13.92
C GLU A 30 6.34 -10.25 -13.36
N ASP A 31 6.60 -11.56 -13.37
CA ASP A 31 5.68 -12.56 -12.82
C ASP A 31 5.47 -12.36 -11.30
N TRP A 32 6.50 -12.01 -10.53
CA TRP A 32 6.34 -11.69 -9.10
C TRP A 32 5.51 -10.43 -8.86
N VAL A 33 5.71 -9.38 -9.68
CA VAL A 33 4.92 -8.15 -9.59
C VAL A 33 3.48 -8.38 -10.02
N LEU A 34 3.24 -9.24 -11.01
CA LEU A 34 1.90 -9.67 -11.43
C LEU A 34 1.17 -10.40 -10.30
N ASP A 35 1.87 -11.30 -9.61
CA ASP A 35 1.31 -12.07 -8.49
C ASP A 35 1.04 -11.18 -7.26
N ASP A 36 1.94 -10.25 -6.94
CA ASP A 36 1.77 -9.30 -5.83
C ASP A 36 2.34 -7.89 -6.15
N PRO A 37 1.50 -6.97 -6.65
CA PRO A 37 1.91 -5.59 -6.91
C PRO A 37 2.38 -4.82 -5.66
N MET A 38 2.05 -5.29 -4.45
CA MET A 38 2.56 -4.69 -3.20
C MET A 38 4.06 -4.84 -3.04
N LEU A 39 4.74 -5.70 -3.82
CA LEU A 39 6.19 -5.71 -3.93
C LEU A 39 6.74 -4.33 -4.32
N LEU A 40 6.01 -3.61 -5.18
CA LEU A 40 6.32 -2.23 -5.58
C LEU A 40 5.86 -1.18 -4.56
N ASN A 41 5.21 -1.60 -3.47
CA ASN A 41 4.51 -0.71 -2.53
C ASN A 41 3.45 0.16 -3.21
N LEU A 42 2.77 -0.41 -4.20
CA LEU A 42 1.69 0.21 -4.95
C LEU A 42 0.38 -0.52 -4.65
N ASP A 43 -0.68 0.22 -4.34
CA ASP A 43 -2.04 -0.31 -4.18
C ASP A 43 -2.76 -0.28 -5.54
N VAL A 44 -2.31 -1.13 -6.44
CA VAL A 44 -2.73 -1.15 -7.85
C VAL A 44 -3.24 -2.52 -8.28
N MET A 45 -4.15 -2.52 -9.24
CA MET A 45 -4.63 -3.70 -9.95
C MET A 45 -3.98 -3.72 -11.33
N ILE A 46 -3.37 -4.84 -11.72
CA ILE A 46 -2.81 -4.97 -13.07
C ILE A 46 -3.95 -5.02 -14.08
N VAL A 47 -3.94 -4.10 -15.06
CA VAL A 47 -4.94 -4.09 -16.13
C VAL A 47 -4.48 -4.87 -17.35
N ALA A 48 -3.19 -4.86 -17.66
CA ALA A 48 -2.64 -5.64 -18.77
C ALA A 48 -1.13 -5.83 -18.66
N ARG A 49 -0.64 -6.84 -19.38
CA ARG A 49 0.77 -7.18 -19.56
C ARG A 49 1.16 -6.99 -21.03
N GLN A 50 2.36 -6.48 -21.29
CA GLN A 50 2.94 -6.31 -22.64
C GLN A 50 1.99 -5.54 -23.57
N VAL A 51 1.60 -4.33 -23.16
CA VAL A 51 0.62 -3.50 -23.87
C VAL A 51 1.29 -2.79 -25.06
N HIS A 52 0.86 -3.12 -26.27
CA HIS A 52 1.36 -2.47 -27.48
C HIS A 52 0.79 -1.06 -27.64
N THR A 53 1.65 -0.05 -27.76
CA THR A 53 1.23 1.33 -27.97
C THR A 53 1.04 1.63 -29.46
N THR A 54 0.24 2.64 -29.82
CA THR A 54 0.08 3.04 -31.23
C THR A 54 1.32 3.73 -31.81
N TYR A 55 2.20 4.26 -30.95
CA TYR A 55 3.50 4.84 -31.33
C TYR A 55 4.61 3.79 -31.48
N GLY A 56 4.33 2.55 -31.09
CA GLY A 56 5.25 1.41 -31.15
C GLY A 56 5.89 1.11 -29.80
N GLY A 57 6.31 -0.14 -29.62
CA GLY A 57 6.84 -0.64 -28.35
C GLY A 57 5.78 -1.31 -27.49
N TYR A 58 6.21 -1.82 -26.34
CA TYR A 58 5.40 -2.57 -25.40
C TYR A 58 5.64 -2.03 -24.00
N ILE A 59 4.56 -1.65 -23.31
CA ILE A 59 4.58 -1.37 -21.87
C ILE A 59 4.64 -2.72 -21.16
N ASP A 60 5.60 -2.92 -20.27
CA ASP A 60 5.76 -4.21 -19.59
C ASP A 60 4.51 -4.58 -18.78
N LEU A 61 4.13 -3.70 -17.84
CA LEU A 61 2.88 -3.83 -17.09
C LEU A 61 2.14 -2.48 -17.06
N LEU A 62 0.84 -2.54 -17.34
CA LEU A 62 -0.07 -1.42 -17.12
C LEU A 62 -0.98 -1.77 -15.95
N ALA A 63 -1.07 -0.88 -14.98
CA ALA A 63 -1.91 -1.04 -13.81
C ALA A 63 -2.86 0.15 -13.63
N ILE A 64 -3.86 -0.01 -12.76
CA ILE A 64 -4.79 1.03 -12.37
C ILE A 64 -4.80 1.16 -10.83
N THR A 65 -4.78 2.38 -10.33
CA THR A 65 -4.94 2.66 -8.91
C THR A 65 -6.41 2.57 -8.49
N ARG A 66 -6.66 2.57 -7.17
CA ARG A 66 -8.01 2.71 -6.61
C ARG A 66 -8.73 3.97 -7.10
N GLU A 67 -7.97 5.01 -7.41
CA GLU A 67 -8.45 6.29 -7.91
C GLU A 67 -8.83 6.29 -9.39
N GLY A 68 -8.51 5.21 -10.11
CA GLY A 68 -8.71 5.13 -11.55
C GLY A 68 -7.58 5.71 -12.38
N ASP A 69 -6.46 6.12 -11.76
CA ASP A 69 -5.27 6.61 -12.47
C ASP A 69 -4.43 5.43 -13.00
N LEU A 70 -3.86 5.56 -14.20
CA LEU A 70 -3.05 4.51 -14.79
C LEU A 70 -1.59 4.58 -14.31
N VAL A 71 -0.97 3.42 -14.14
CA VAL A 71 0.43 3.29 -13.75
C VAL A 71 1.16 2.47 -14.81
N VAL A 72 2.09 3.12 -15.49
CA VAL A 72 3.04 2.51 -16.42
C VAL A 72 4.18 1.93 -15.59
N ILE A 73 4.39 0.62 -15.64
CA ILE A 73 5.45 -0.05 -14.89
C ILE A 73 6.40 -0.67 -15.92
N GLU A 74 7.63 -0.14 -15.96
CA GLU A 74 8.69 -0.63 -16.83
C GLU A 74 9.73 -1.39 -16.03
N LEU A 75 10.00 -2.63 -16.42
CA LEU A 75 10.92 -3.52 -15.71
C LEU A 75 12.22 -3.64 -16.49
N LYS A 76 13.35 -3.60 -15.78
CA LYS A 76 14.67 -3.83 -16.36
C LYS A 76 15.48 -4.70 -15.43
N ARG A 77 15.96 -5.83 -15.94
CA ARG A 77 16.79 -6.74 -15.13
C ARG A 77 18.07 -6.09 -14.61
N ASP A 78 18.75 -5.34 -15.48
CA ASP A 78 20.10 -4.86 -15.24
C ASP A 78 20.11 -3.36 -14.89
N LYS A 79 21.32 -2.78 -14.88
CA LYS A 79 21.48 -1.33 -14.77
C LYS A 79 20.79 -0.66 -15.96
N THR A 80 19.83 0.20 -15.66
CA THR A 80 19.02 0.81 -16.70
C THR A 80 19.73 2.02 -17.32
N PRO A 81 19.84 2.10 -18.66
CA PRO A 81 20.42 3.25 -19.33
C PRO A 81 19.44 4.45 -19.35
N ARG A 82 19.97 5.63 -19.71
CA ARG A 82 19.22 6.88 -19.82
C ARG A 82 17.97 6.82 -20.71
N ASP A 83 17.94 5.92 -21.67
CA ASP A 83 16.84 5.76 -22.63
C ASP A 83 15.53 5.30 -21.98
N ILE A 84 15.57 4.61 -20.82
CA ILE A 84 14.34 4.18 -20.13
C ILE A 84 13.40 5.33 -19.80
N VAL A 85 13.94 6.50 -19.45
CA VAL A 85 13.08 7.65 -19.12
C VAL A 85 12.38 8.13 -20.38
N SER A 86 13.06 8.07 -21.52
CA SER A 86 12.45 8.45 -22.80
C SER A 86 11.35 7.46 -23.18
N GLN A 87 11.59 6.16 -22.94
CA GLN A 87 10.60 5.11 -23.13
C GLN A 87 9.38 5.29 -22.22
N CYS A 88 9.57 5.50 -20.91
CA CYS A 88 8.47 5.76 -19.99
C CYS A 88 7.67 7.01 -20.37
N LEU A 89 8.33 8.09 -20.80
CA LEU A 89 7.66 9.31 -21.23
C LEU A 89 6.88 9.12 -22.53
N ASP A 90 7.42 8.35 -23.48
CA ASP A 90 6.71 7.98 -24.71
C ASP A 90 5.44 7.19 -24.39
N TYR A 91 5.56 6.19 -23.51
CA TYR A 91 4.41 5.41 -23.04
C TYR A 91 3.41 6.25 -22.26
N ALA A 92 3.86 7.14 -21.38
CA ALA A 92 2.99 8.07 -20.67
C ALA A 92 2.23 9.01 -21.63
N SER A 93 2.87 9.44 -22.73
CA SER A 93 2.22 10.26 -23.75
C SER A 93 1.14 9.51 -24.53
N TRP A 94 1.23 8.18 -24.62
CA TRP A 94 0.16 7.35 -25.16
C TRP A 94 -0.94 7.09 -24.12
N VAL A 95 -0.53 6.77 -22.89
CA VAL A 95 -1.45 6.49 -21.78
C VAL A 95 -2.32 7.69 -21.44
N CYS A 96 -1.81 8.92 -21.54
CA CYS A 96 -2.57 10.12 -21.17
C CYS A 96 -3.81 10.38 -22.04
N ASP A 97 -3.86 9.80 -23.23
CA ASP A 97 -4.98 9.96 -24.17
C ASP A 97 -6.04 8.84 -24.05
N LEU A 98 -5.77 7.80 -23.25
CA LEU A 98 -6.69 6.68 -23.05
C LEU A 98 -7.95 7.12 -22.31
N ASN A 99 -9.09 6.85 -22.91
CA ASN A 99 -10.40 7.08 -22.30
C ASN A 99 -10.94 5.85 -21.57
N TYR A 100 -12.07 6.03 -20.88
CA TYR A 100 -12.72 4.99 -20.07
C TYR A 100 -12.93 3.67 -20.82
N ASP A 101 -13.53 3.73 -22.02
CA ASP A 101 -13.87 2.54 -22.80
C ASP A 101 -12.59 1.83 -23.29
N GLU A 102 -11.58 2.59 -23.71
CA GLU A 102 -10.29 2.04 -24.13
C GLU A 102 -9.58 1.29 -22.99
N ILE A 103 -9.66 1.80 -21.75
CA ILE A 103 -9.08 1.14 -20.57
C ILE A 103 -9.84 -0.16 -20.26
N CYS A 104 -11.16 -0.14 -20.35
CA CYS A 104 -11.99 -1.33 -20.17
C CYS A 104 -11.68 -2.38 -21.24
N ASP A 105 -11.56 -1.96 -22.50
CA ASP A 105 -11.18 -2.83 -23.64
C ASP A 105 -9.79 -3.44 -23.47
N ILE A 106 -8.82 -2.69 -22.94
CA ILE A 106 -7.47 -3.20 -22.64
C ILE A 106 -7.57 -4.33 -21.61
N TYR A 107 -8.32 -4.13 -20.53
CA TYR A 107 -8.51 -5.14 -19.50
C TYR A 107 -9.26 -6.38 -20.02
N GLU A 108 -10.33 -6.17 -20.79
CA GLU A 108 -11.12 -7.26 -21.36
C GLU A 108 -10.28 -8.11 -22.32
N LYS A 109 -9.45 -7.49 -23.17
CA LYS A 109 -8.52 -8.22 -24.05
C LYS A 109 -7.50 -9.04 -23.28
N TYR A 110 -7.05 -8.55 -22.13
CA TYR A 110 -6.06 -9.23 -21.29
C TYR A 110 -6.65 -10.39 -20.49
N ASN A 111 -7.77 -10.16 -19.78
CA ASN A 111 -8.31 -11.10 -18.81
C ASN A 111 -9.63 -11.77 -19.24
N SER A 112 -10.21 -11.42 -20.40
CA SER A 112 -11.53 -11.87 -20.86
C SER A 112 -12.64 -11.64 -19.82
N LYS A 113 -12.53 -10.56 -19.04
CA LYS A 113 -13.46 -10.15 -17.99
C LYS A 113 -13.69 -8.64 -18.07
N ASN A 114 -14.80 -8.19 -17.49
CA ASN A 114 -15.11 -6.76 -17.43
C ASN A 114 -14.39 -6.09 -16.25
N LEU A 115 -13.74 -4.96 -16.52
CA LEU A 115 -13.08 -4.16 -15.49
C LEU A 115 -14.07 -3.64 -14.45
N THR A 116 -15.29 -3.28 -14.85
CA THR A 116 -16.35 -2.79 -13.93
C THR A 116 -16.76 -3.84 -12.90
N ASP A 117 -16.62 -5.12 -13.22
CA ASP A 117 -16.98 -6.24 -12.34
C ASP A 117 -15.80 -6.66 -11.46
N GLU A 118 -14.58 -6.64 -12.02
CA GLU A 118 -13.38 -7.08 -11.31
C GLU A 118 -12.78 -6.00 -10.41
N PHE A 119 -12.91 -4.72 -10.77
CA PHE A 119 -12.41 -3.62 -9.96
C PHE A 119 -13.04 -3.59 -8.55
N PRO A 120 -14.36 -3.75 -8.37
CA PRO A 120 -14.95 -3.92 -7.05
C PRO A 120 -14.50 -5.19 -6.33
N ASN A 121 -14.24 -6.28 -7.04
CA ASN A 121 -13.72 -7.49 -6.40
C ASN A 121 -12.30 -7.27 -5.86
N PHE A 122 -11.48 -6.49 -6.57
CA PHE A 122 -10.12 -6.17 -6.17
C PHE A 122 -10.08 -5.08 -5.09
N PHE A 123 -10.75 -3.95 -5.32
CA PHE A 123 -10.71 -2.75 -4.48
C PHE A 123 -11.89 -2.57 -3.52
N ASP A 124 -12.94 -3.42 -3.51
CA ASP A 124 -14.18 -3.26 -2.69
C ASP A 124 -14.77 -1.85 -2.79
N GLU A 125 -14.59 -1.26 -3.96
CA GLU A 125 -15.07 0.06 -4.36
C GLU A 125 -15.52 -0.03 -5.82
N PRO A 126 -16.60 0.68 -6.20
CA PRO A 126 -16.98 0.76 -7.61
C PRO A 126 -15.84 1.38 -8.42
N LEU A 127 -15.72 0.98 -9.68
CA LEU A 127 -14.85 1.65 -10.64
C LEU A 127 -15.27 3.14 -10.73
N PRO A 128 -14.34 4.11 -10.61
CA PRO A 128 -14.68 5.53 -10.69
C PRO A 128 -15.37 5.90 -12.01
N GLU A 129 -16.26 6.89 -11.99
CA GLU A 129 -16.96 7.36 -13.20
C GLU A 129 -16.02 8.03 -14.21
N THR A 130 -14.90 8.56 -13.72
CA THR A 130 -13.82 9.14 -14.53
C THR A 130 -12.53 8.38 -14.27
N LEU A 131 -11.88 7.92 -15.33
CA LEU A 131 -10.60 7.22 -15.25
C LEU A 131 -9.49 8.08 -15.86
N ASN A 132 -8.27 7.83 -15.40
CA ASN A 132 -7.03 8.33 -15.98
C ASN A 132 -6.92 9.86 -16.00
N GLU A 133 -7.44 10.54 -14.96
CA GLU A 133 -7.25 11.98 -14.78
C GLU A 133 -5.77 12.33 -14.53
N ASN A 134 -5.00 11.36 -14.03
CA ASN A 134 -3.55 11.36 -13.94
C ASN A 134 -3.00 10.00 -14.35
N HIS A 135 -1.68 9.97 -14.54
CA HIS A 135 -0.94 8.73 -14.72
C HIS A 135 0.39 8.81 -13.97
N GLN A 136 0.96 7.64 -13.71
CA GLN A 136 2.24 7.47 -13.04
C GLN A 136 3.17 6.59 -13.87
N MET A 137 4.47 6.79 -13.71
CA MET A 137 5.52 5.97 -14.32
C MET A 137 6.41 5.39 -13.22
N VAL A 138 6.58 4.08 -13.20
CA VAL A 138 7.39 3.37 -12.23
C VAL A 138 8.42 2.53 -12.95
N ILE A 139 9.69 2.89 -12.78
CA ILE A 139 10.82 2.12 -13.32
C ILE A 139 11.27 1.13 -12.27
N VAL A 140 11.24 -0.15 -12.59
CA VAL A 140 11.71 -1.23 -11.72
C VAL A 140 13.04 -1.74 -12.26
N ALA A 141 14.12 -1.59 -11.50
CA ALA A 141 15.47 -1.90 -11.98
C ALA A 141 16.39 -2.50 -10.90
N ALA A 142 17.52 -3.10 -11.29
CA ALA A 142 18.53 -3.47 -10.31
C ALA A 142 19.35 -2.27 -9.81
N SER A 143 19.56 -1.28 -10.67
CA SER A 143 20.24 0.00 -10.38
C SER A 143 19.99 0.99 -11.51
N LEU A 144 20.22 2.28 -11.24
CA LEU A 144 20.18 3.36 -12.24
C LEU A 144 21.59 3.95 -12.43
N ASP A 145 21.84 4.53 -13.59
CA ASP A 145 22.97 5.46 -13.74
C ASP A 145 22.65 6.84 -13.15
N ASP A 146 23.69 7.60 -12.77
CA ASP A 146 23.53 8.92 -12.15
C ASP A 146 22.78 9.92 -13.06
N SER A 147 22.83 9.73 -14.39
CA SER A 147 22.12 10.60 -15.32
C SER A 147 20.62 10.32 -15.30
N THR A 148 20.22 9.07 -15.24
CA THR A 148 18.83 8.62 -15.11
C THR A 148 18.23 9.06 -13.78
N GLU A 149 18.95 8.83 -12.67
CA GLU A 149 18.56 9.29 -11.32
C GLU A 149 18.30 10.81 -11.31
N ARG A 150 19.24 11.59 -11.86
CA ARG A 150 19.12 13.05 -11.95
C ARG A 150 17.93 13.50 -12.79
N ILE A 151 17.62 12.81 -13.90
CA ILE A 151 16.49 13.15 -14.75
C ILE A 151 15.18 12.85 -14.03
N ILE A 152 15.04 11.67 -13.41
CA ILE A 152 13.83 11.31 -12.65
C ILE A 152 13.56 12.34 -11.56
N ASN A 153 14.58 12.70 -10.76
CA ASN A 153 14.43 13.70 -9.70
C ASN A 153 14.08 15.08 -10.27
N TYR A 154 14.66 15.50 -11.39
CA TYR A 154 14.29 16.75 -12.04
C TYR A 154 12.83 16.77 -12.51
N LEU A 155 12.35 15.69 -13.12
CA LEU A 155 10.95 15.60 -13.57
C LEU A 155 9.97 15.57 -12.39
N ALA A 156 10.29 14.81 -11.33
CA ALA A 156 9.45 14.69 -10.15
C ALA A 156 9.43 15.98 -9.30
N ASP A 157 10.59 16.54 -8.97
CA ASP A 157 10.69 17.66 -8.03
C ASP A 157 10.43 19.03 -8.68
N ASN A 158 10.83 19.22 -9.95
CA ASN A 158 10.70 20.51 -10.61
C ASN A 158 9.47 20.63 -11.51
N HIS A 159 8.93 19.51 -12.00
CA HIS A 159 7.80 19.51 -12.96
C HIS A 159 6.58 18.73 -12.48
N ALA A 160 6.60 18.21 -11.25
CA ALA A 160 5.51 17.41 -10.67
C ALA A 160 5.06 16.23 -11.55
N ILE A 161 5.96 15.71 -12.39
CA ILE A 161 5.71 14.53 -13.20
C ILE A 161 5.81 13.32 -12.27
N ASN A 162 4.77 12.49 -12.24
CA ASN A 162 4.73 11.32 -11.37
C ASN A 162 5.57 10.18 -11.95
N ILE A 163 6.90 10.29 -11.80
CA ILE A 163 7.88 9.28 -12.20
C ILE A 163 8.73 8.89 -11.00
N ASN A 164 8.91 7.59 -10.78
CA ASN A 164 9.75 7.05 -9.72
C ASN A 164 10.54 5.83 -10.18
N ALA A 165 11.52 5.44 -9.36
CA ALA A 165 12.25 4.18 -9.54
C ALA A 165 12.25 3.33 -8.26
N ILE A 166 12.10 2.03 -8.46
CA ILE A 166 12.14 0.99 -7.44
C ILE A 166 13.29 0.05 -7.79
N PHE A 167 14.14 -0.22 -6.80
CA PHE A 167 15.30 -1.06 -6.96
C PHE A 167 15.06 -2.43 -6.35
N PHE A 168 15.28 -3.48 -7.15
CA PHE A 168 15.31 -4.86 -6.66
C PHE A 168 16.71 -5.45 -6.79
N ASN A 169 17.22 -6.00 -5.69
CA ASN A 169 18.47 -6.74 -5.69
C ASN A 169 18.21 -8.11 -5.10
N VAL A 170 18.76 -9.14 -5.73
CA VAL A 170 18.60 -10.51 -5.27
C VAL A 170 19.92 -11.05 -4.78
N PHE A 171 19.87 -11.75 -3.66
CA PHE A 171 21.05 -12.25 -2.95
C PHE A 171 20.91 -13.75 -2.78
N ASP A 172 22.00 -14.48 -2.96
CA ASP A 172 22.04 -15.92 -2.69
C ASP A 172 22.71 -16.16 -1.33
N TYR A 173 21.97 -16.76 -0.40
CA TYR A 173 22.49 -17.11 0.91
C TYR A 173 22.16 -18.57 1.26
N LYS A 174 23.20 -19.41 1.28
CA LYS A 174 23.11 -20.83 1.67
C LYS A 174 22.05 -21.62 0.88
N GLY A 175 21.90 -21.31 -0.41
CA GLY A 175 20.92 -21.96 -1.30
C GLY A 175 19.51 -21.37 -1.24
N THR A 176 19.29 -20.34 -0.42
CA THR A 176 18.06 -19.57 -0.37
C THR A 176 18.25 -18.22 -1.05
N GLN A 177 17.29 -17.87 -1.90
CA GLN A 177 17.24 -16.60 -2.60
C GLN A 177 16.55 -15.55 -1.72
N ILE A 178 17.15 -14.38 -1.59
CA ILE A 178 16.63 -13.27 -0.79
C ILE A 178 16.44 -12.07 -1.71
N LEU A 179 15.21 -11.58 -1.80
CA LEU A 179 14.86 -10.38 -2.55
C LEU A 179 14.88 -9.16 -1.62
N GLY A 180 15.70 -8.17 -1.95
CA GLY A 180 15.73 -6.88 -1.28
C GLY A 180 15.17 -5.78 -2.17
N ARG A 181 14.40 -4.85 -1.57
CA ARG A 181 13.82 -3.69 -2.27
C ARG A 181 14.29 -2.37 -1.67
N SER A 182 14.46 -1.35 -2.51
CA SER A 182 14.64 0.04 -2.07
C SER A 182 14.01 1.00 -3.07
N PHE A 183 13.76 2.25 -2.67
CA PHE A 183 13.12 3.25 -3.51
C PHE A 183 14.08 4.40 -3.79
N LEU A 184 14.00 4.99 -4.99
CA LEU A 184 14.70 6.25 -5.26
C LEU A 184 14.08 7.37 -4.43
N ASN A 185 12.77 7.51 -4.53
CA ASN A 185 11.96 8.41 -3.73
C ASN A 185 10.82 7.61 -3.10
N ASP A 186 10.45 8.00 -1.87
CA ASP A 186 9.31 7.40 -1.17
C ASP A 186 8.03 7.55 -2.03
N PRO A 187 7.42 6.43 -2.51
CA PRO A 187 6.27 6.49 -3.42
C PRO A 187 5.12 7.33 -2.85
N GLU A 188 4.87 7.23 -1.54
CA GLU A 188 3.78 7.99 -0.92
C GLU A 188 4.00 9.50 -0.99
N LYS A 189 5.25 9.96 -0.94
CA LYS A 189 5.58 11.39 -1.03
C LYS A 189 5.42 11.91 -2.45
N ILE A 190 5.68 11.08 -3.45
CA ILE A 190 5.51 11.47 -4.86
C ILE A 190 4.03 11.57 -5.19
N GLU A 191 3.23 10.59 -4.79
CA GLU A 191 1.77 10.64 -4.96
C GLU A 191 1.14 11.85 -4.26
N GLU A 192 1.65 12.22 -3.09
CA GLU A 192 1.20 13.43 -2.40
C GLU A 192 1.53 14.70 -3.18
N LYS A 193 2.74 14.81 -3.73
CA LYS A 193 3.15 15.96 -4.56
C LYS A 193 2.33 16.07 -5.84
N SER A 194 2.11 14.96 -6.56
CA SER A 194 1.36 14.98 -7.82
C SER A 194 -0.11 15.36 -7.63
N ASN A 195 -0.68 15.03 -6.45
CA ASN A 195 -2.06 15.36 -6.10
C ASN A 195 -2.23 16.74 -5.44
N GLN A 196 -1.15 17.51 -5.25
CA GLN A 196 -1.25 18.86 -4.68
C GLN A 196 -2.13 19.76 -5.54
N GLY A 197 -3.22 20.26 -4.94
CA GLY A 197 -4.20 21.13 -5.61
C GLY A 197 -5.43 20.43 -6.20
N LYS A 198 -5.41 19.10 -6.36
CA LYS A 198 -6.58 18.30 -6.81
C LYS A 198 -7.37 17.66 -5.66
N ARG A 199 -6.70 17.39 -4.53
CA ARG A 199 -7.30 16.80 -3.32
C ARG A 199 -7.06 17.66 -2.09
N ALA A 200 -7.93 17.50 -1.10
CA ALA A 200 -7.69 18.06 0.22
C ALA A 200 -6.36 17.53 0.80
N PRO A 201 -5.57 18.39 1.46
CA PRO A 201 -4.27 18.01 2.00
C PRO A 201 -4.42 16.89 3.04
N TRP A 202 -3.35 16.09 3.18
CA TRP A 202 -3.32 15.07 4.22
C TRP A 202 -3.27 15.73 5.59
N THR A 203 -4.10 15.26 6.51
CA THR A 203 -4.19 15.83 7.86
C THR A 203 -3.06 15.38 8.78
N GLY A 204 -2.27 14.37 8.38
CA GLY A 204 -1.33 13.67 9.27
C GLY A 204 -1.95 12.51 10.05
N TYR A 205 -3.22 12.19 9.80
CA TYR A 205 -3.98 11.14 10.50
C TYR A 205 -4.51 10.11 9.51
N TYR A 206 -4.60 8.87 9.98
CA TYR A 206 -5.25 7.77 9.26
C TYR A 206 -6.66 7.54 9.80
N PHE A 207 -7.59 7.27 8.90
CA PHE A 207 -8.83 6.58 9.19
C PHE A 207 -8.55 5.08 9.22
N VAL A 208 -9.05 4.39 10.25
CA VAL A 208 -8.95 2.93 10.33
C VAL A 208 -10.31 2.31 10.59
N ASN A 209 -10.85 1.57 9.62
CA ASN A 209 -12.05 0.76 9.80
C ASN A 209 -11.69 -0.51 10.57
N THR A 210 -12.36 -0.71 11.70
CA THR A 210 -12.08 -1.81 12.64
C THR A 210 -12.57 -3.17 12.15
N GLY A 211 -13.40 -3.21 11.09
CA GLY A 211 -14.02 -4.44 10.58
C GLY A 211 -15.02 -5.07 11.56
N ILE A 212 -15.42 -4.35 12.61
CA ILE A 212 -16.39 -4.81 13.60
C ILE A 212 -17.79 -4.81 12.99
N HIS A 213 -18.43 -5.97 13.03
CA HIS A 213 -19.83 -6.18 12.65
C HIS A 213 -20.57 -6.87 13.79
N SER A 214 -21.91 -6.74 13.82
CA SER A 214 -22.79 -7.17 14.92
C SER A 214 -22.69 -8.66 15.31
N ASN A 215 -22.02 -9.50 14.52
CA ASN A 215 -21.78 -10.92 14.80
C ASN A 215 -20.30 -11.35 14.63
N ASP A 216 -19.32 -10.43 14.68
CA ASP A 216 -17.90 -10.77 14.53
C ASP A 216 -17.21 -11.00 15.89
N SER A 217 -16.18 -11.84 15.84
CA SER A 217 -15.14 -12.01 16.86
C SER A 217 -14.37 -10.72 17.20
N ARG A 218 -14.38 -9.73 16.31
CA ARG A 218 -13.78 -8.42 16.51
C ARG A 218 -14.71 -7.60 17.40
N LYS A 219 -14.38 -7.51 18.69
CA LYS A 219 -15.14 -6.71 19.68
C LYS A 219 -14.38 -5.45 20.06
N TRP A 220 -15.06 -4.30 20.10
CA TRP A 220 -14.41 -3.02 20.41
C TRP A 220 -13.87 -2.98 21.84
N GLU A 221 -14.53 -3.66 22.76
CA GLU A 221 -14.09 -3.81 24.15
C GLU A 221 -12.73 -4.53 24.23
N LEU A 222 -12.44 -5.46 23.32
CA LEU A 222 -11.14 -6.14 23.25
C LEU A 222 -10.06 -5.21 22.66
N ASN A 223 -10.40 -4.46 21.62
CA ASN A 223 -9.49 -3.50 20.96
C ASN A 223 -8.99 -2.45 21.96
N THR A 224 -9.89 -1.95 22.81
CA THR A 224 -9.55 -0.97 23.85
C THR A 224 -8.82 -1.62 25.02
N LYS A 225 -9.33 -2.73 25.57
CA LYS A 225 -8.72 -3.44 26.70
C LYS A 225 -7.28 -3.90 26.42
N TYR A 226 -7.02 -4.39 25.22
CA TYR A 226 -5.71 -4.94 24.84
C TYR A 226 -4.92 -4.02 23.90
N SER A 227 -5.40 -2.79 23.68
CA SER A 227 -4.68 -1.73 22.96
C SER A 227 -4.21 -2.14 21.57
N TYR A 228 -5.15 -2.57 20.74
CA TYR A 228 -4.89 -2.95 19.35
C TYR A 228 -5.97 -2.47 18.38
N ILE A 229 -5.66 -2.52 17.09
CA ILE A 229 -6.62 -2.58 16.00
C ILE A 229 -6.30 -3.77 15.09
N SER A 230 -7.33 -4.40 14.51
CA SER A 230 -7.20 -5.66 13.77
C SER A 230 -7.71 -5.56 12.34
N ALA A 231 -7.06 -6.27 11.43
CA ALA A 231 -7.61 -6.58 10.12
C ALA A 231 -7.07 -7.92 9.62
N GLY A 232 -7.85 -8.58 8.77
CA GLY A 232 -7.53 -9.93 8.36
C GLY A 232 -8.63 -10.61 7.56
N GLY A 233 -8.41 -11.88 7.28
CA GLY A 233 -9.28 -12.74 6.47
C GLY A 233 -8.72 -13.03 5.06
N GLY A 234 -7.82 -12.20 4.57
CA GLY A 234 -7.27 -12.25 3.21
C GLY A 234 -6.18 -11.19 2.99
N SER A 235 -5.29 -11.43 2.02
CA SER A 235 -4.08 -10.62 1.76
C SER A 235 -4.36 -9.13 1.71
N ARG A 236 -5.49 -8.72 1.12
CA ARG A 236 -5.85 -7.31 1.01
C ARG A 236 -5.97 -6.60 2.36
N TRP A 237 -6.75 -7.15 3.29
CA TRP A 237 -6.96 -6.51 4.61
C TRP A 237 -5.69 -6.56 5.45
N ILE A 238 -4.92 -7.66 5.33
CA ILE A 238 -3.63 -7.85 5.98
C ILE A 238 -2.63 -6.80 5.48
N ASN A 239 -2.53 -6.63 4.16
CA ASN A 239 -1.64 -5.66 3.54
C ASN A 239 -2.05 -4.23 3.90
N ALA A 240 -3.36 -3.93 3.97
CA ALA A 240 -3.84 -2.62 4.36
C ALA A 240 -3.42 -2.25 5.80
N ILE A 241 -3.54 -3.16 6.76
CA ILE A 241 -3.15 -2.89 8.15
C ILE A 241 -1.63 -2.87 8.34
N LYS A 242 -0.87 -3.64 7.55
CA LYS A 242 0.60 -3.61 7.51
C LYS A 242 1.18 -2.26 7.06
N LYS A 243 0.38 -1.38 6.43
CA LYS A 243 0.81 -0.01 6.08
C LYS A 243 1.02 0.88 7.31
N LEU A 244 0.41 0.55 8.45
CA LEU A 244 0.57 1.33 9.68
C LEU A 244 1.96 1.12 10.31
N SER A 245 2.63 2.23 10.59
CA SER A 245 3.97 2.29 11.18
C SER A 245 3.96 2.94 12.56
N PRO A 246 4.91 2.58 13.45
CA PRO A 246 5.05 3.25 14.75
C PRO A 246 5.12 4.77 14.61
N GLY A 247 4.29 5.47 15.38
CA GLY A 247 4.14 6.92 15.32
C GLY A 247 2.93 7.41 14.51
N ASP A 248 2.32 6.56 13.68
CA ASP A 248 1.13 6.93 12.92
C ASP A 248 -0.05 7.24 13.85
N LYS A 249 -0.72 8.36 13.58
CA LYS A 249 -1.90 8.80 14.32
C LYS A 249 -3.15 8.25 13.64
N ILE A 250 -4.03 7.60 14.39
CA ILE A 250 -5.19 6.92 13.81
C ILE A 250 -6.50 7.30 14.50
N PHE A 251 -7.58 7.31 13.72
CA PHE A 251 -8.95 7.30 14.21
C PHE A 251 -9.63 5.97 13.87
N GLY A 252 -10.07 5.24 14.88
CA GLY A 252 -10.81 3.99 14.72
C GLY A 252 -12.27 4.24 14.39
N TYR A 253 -12.81 3.53 13.40
CA TYR A 253 -14.19 3.63 12.92
C TYR A 253 -14.90 2.28 12.94
N ILE A 254 -16.16 2.28 13.35
CA ILE A 254 -17.07 1.12 13.28
C ILE A 254 -18.20 1.45 12.29
N LYS A 255 -18.32 0.62 11.24
CA LYS A 255 -19.35 0.78 10.20
C LYS A 255 -20.74 0.76 10.83
N GLY A 256 -21.52 1.82 10.56
CA GLY A 256 -22.89 1.98 11.08
C GLY A 256 -22.99 2.63 12.46
N SER A 257 -21.87 2.82 13.17
CA SER A 257 -21.85 3.53 14.46
C SER A 257 -21.12 4.86 14.38
N GLY A 258 -19.90 4.89 13.83
CA GLY A 258 -19.08 6.11 13.77
C GLY A 258 -17.66 5.90 14.27
N TYR A 259 -16.98 6.99 14.56
CA TYR A 259 -15.62 7.00 15.11
C TYR A 259 -15.63 6.71 16.61
N VAL A 260 -14.80 5.78 17.06
CA VAL A 260 -14.81 5.24 18.42
C VAL A 260 -13.52 5.46 19.20
N GLY A 261 -12.42 5.81 18.53
CA GLY A 261 -11.16 6.03 19.21
C GLY A 261 -10.17 6.87 18.41
N TYR A 262 -9.28 7.53 19.14
CA TYR A 262 -8.09 8.21 18.67
C TYR A 262 -6.87 7.63 19.38
N GLY A 263 -5.83 7.27 18.62
CA GLY A 263 -4.62 6.69 19.16
C GLY A 263 -3.40 6.89 18.27
N VAL A 264 -2.26 6.39 18.76
CA VAL A 264 -0.98 6.37 18.04
C VAL A 264 -0.49 4.94 17.96
N VAL A 265 -0.03 4.52 16.78
CA VAL A 265 0.55 3.19 16.58
C VAL A 265 1.87 3.09 17.35
N GLU A 266 2.02 2.05 18.16
CA GLU A 266 3.25 1.77 18.91
C GLU A 266 4.11 0.70 18.24
N GLU A 267 3.48 -0.33 17.68
CA GLU A 267 4.16 -1.46 17.02
C GLU A 267 3.42 -1.83 15.73
N SER A 268 4.19 -2.19 14.69
CA SER A 268 3.68 -2.63 13.40
C SER A 268 2.81 -3.89 13.50
N ALA A 269 2.08 -4.18 12.42
CA ALA A 269 1.20 -5.33 12.36
C ALA A 269 1.96 -6.66 12.54
N ILE A 270 1.47 -7.51 13.43
CA ILE A 270 1.95 -8.89 13.64
C ILE A 270 0.79 -9.89 13.64
N PRO A 271 1.03 -11.18 13.37
CA PRO A 271 0.02 -12.23 13.48
C PRO A 271 -0.66 -12.22 14.85
N VAL A 272 -1.97 -12.44 14.90
CA VAL A 272 -2.73 -12.48 16.17
C VAL A 272 -2.17 -13.52 17.17
N THR A 273 -1.57 -14.60 16.65
CA THR A 273 -0.94 -15.67 17.43
C THR A 273 0.38 -15.26 18.08
N GLU A 274 1.00 -14.17 17.62
CA GLU A 274 2.28 -13.66 18.14
C GLU A 274 2.10 -12.42 19.00
N PHE A 275 0.90 -11.83 19.01
CA PHE A 275 0.63 -10.61 19.76
C PHE A 275 0.68 -10.87 21.28
N SER A 276 1.55 -10.15 21.97
CA SER A 276 1.76 -10.29 23.41
C SER A 276 0.94 -9.29 24.22
N VAL A 277 0.44 -9.75 25.36
CA VAL A 277 -0.27 -8.94 26.38
C VAL A 277 0.25 -9.33 27.76
N GLY A 278 0.92 -8.40 28.43
CA GLY A 278 1.57 -8.68 29.72
C GLY A 278 2.64 -9.75 29.57
N ASN A 279 2.52 -10.85 30.32
CA ASN A 279 3.50 -11.95 30.32
C ASN A 279 3.11 -13.13 29.42
N GLY A 280 2.05 -13.02 28.61
CA GLY A 280 1.53 -14.11 27.77
C GLY A 280 1.05 -13.65 26.40
N LEU A 281 0.50 -14.59 25.62
CA LEU A 281 -0.07 -14.28 24.31
C LEU A 281 -1.49 -13.75 24.46
N PHE A 282 -1.88 -12.86 23.55
CA PHE A 282 -3.23 -12.31 23.49
C PHE A 282 -4.27 -13.40 23.32
N VAL A 283 -4.01 -14.37 22.43
CA VAL A 283 -4.93 -15.47 22.15
C VAL A 283 -5.29 -16.26 23.41
N ASP A 284 -4.39 -16.39 24.39
CA ASP A 284 -4.65 -17.10 25.65
C ASP A 284 -5.77 -16.45 26.47
N ASN A 285 -5.95 -15.14 26.31
CA ASN A 285 -6.94 -14.33 27.02
C ASN A 285 -8.32 -14.31 26.33
N LEU A 286 -8.48 -15.00 25.20
CA LEU A 286 -9.74 -15.12 24.48
C LEU A 286 -10.58 -16.32 24.97
N PRO A 287 -11.91 -16.35 24.72
CA PRO A 287 -12.73 -17.54 24.95
C PRO A 287 -12.15 -18.79 24.28
N SER A 288 -12.40 -19.97 24.86
CA SER A 288 -11.84 -21.25 24.36
C SER A 288 -12.30 -21.60 22.93
N ASP A 289 -13.50 -21.16 22.55
CA ASP A 289 -14.12 -21.35 21.24
C ASP A 289 -13.80 -20.23 20.24
N HIS A 290 -12.94 -19.27 20.61
CA HIS A 290 -12.62 -18.13 19.76
C HIS A 290 -11.82 -18.56 18.51
N LYS A 291 -12.27 -18.15 17.32
CA LYS A 291 -11.69 -18.55 16.02
C LYS A 291 -10.19 -18.26 15.88
N TRP A 292 -9.70 -17.20 16.52
CA TRP A 292 -8.28 -16.82 16.49
C TRP A 292 -7.35 -17.71 17.33
N LYS A 293 -7.88 -18.63 18.17
CA LYS A 293 -7.05 -19.58 18.93
C LYS A 293 -6.52 -20.73 18.07
N THR A 294 -7.27 -21.13 17.04
CA THR A 294 -6.99 -22.32 16.23
C THR A 294 -6.89 -22.03 14.74
N GLY A 295 -7.13 -20.79 14.33
CA GLY A 295 -7.03 -20.36 12.94
C GLY A 295 -5.58 -20.34 12.46
N GLU A 296 -5.39 -20.84 11.23
CA GLU A 296 -4.15 -20.67 10.48
C GLU A 296 -3.93 -19.19 10.16
N VAL A 297 -2.74 -18.68 10.48
CA VAL A 297 -2.33 -17.31 10.15
C VAL A 297 -1.09 -17.36 9.26
N THR A 298 -1.20 -16.73 8.10
CA THR A 298 -0.13 -16.56 7.12
C THR A 298 -0.07 -15.08 6.70
N ASP A 299 0.83 -14.73 5.79
CA ASP A 299 0.84 -13.39 5.21
C ASP A 299 -0.37 -13.07 4.33
N THR A 300 -1.12 -14.09 3.92
CA THR A 300 -2.26 -13.97 2.99
C THR A 300 -3.59 -14.34 3.65
N LYS A 301 -3.58 -14.83 4.89
CA LYS A 301 -4.77 -15.35 5.58
C LYS A 301 -4.63 -15.19 7.09
N GLY A 302 -5.77 -15.13 7.79
CA GLY A 302 -5.80 -14.99 9.25
C GLY A 302 -5.89 -13.54 9.70
N GLU A 303 -5.71 -13.31 10.99
CA GLU A 303 -5.89 -12.00 11.62
C GLU A 303 -4.54 -11.40 12.03
N TRP A 304 -4.37 -10.12 11.75
CA TRP A 304 -3.18 -9.35 12.09
C TRP A 304 -3.57 -8.17 12.97
N LEU A 305 -2.75 -7.92 14.00
CA LEU A 305 -2.98 -6.89 15.01
C LEU A 305 -1.86 -5.85 14.97
N VAL A 306 -2.24 -4.58 15.04
CA VAL A 306 -1.34 -3.44 15.25
C VAL A 306 -1.52 -2.95 16.68
N ARG A 307 -0.42 -2.73 17.41
CA ARG A 307 -0.48 -2.19 18.77
C ARG A 307 -0.74 -0.69 18.71
N VAL A 308 -1.74 -0.23 19.45
CA VAL A 308 -2.18 1.17 19.44
C VAL A 308 -2.24 1.68 20.86
N LYS A 309 -1.50 2.76 21.13
CA LYS A 309 -1.72 3.58 22.31
C LYS A 309 -2.96 4.44 22.10
N TRP A 310 -4.09 3.96 22.62
CA TRP A 310 -5.32 4.74 22.62
C TRP A 310 -5.16 5.96 23.55
N LEU A 311 -5.33 7.16 22.98
CA LEU A 311 -5.28 8.42 23.72
C LEU A 311 -6.68 8.80 24.20
N LYS A 312 -7.72 8.48 23.42
CA LYS A 312 -9.11 8.62 23.83
C LYS A 312 -10.00 7.63 23.09
N THR A 313 -10.91 7.01 23.82
CA THR A 313 -11.89 6.05 23.28
C THR A 313 -13.27 6.35 23.83
N VAL A 314 -14.29 5.96 23.08
CA VAL A 314 -15.69 5.96 23.51
C VAL A 314 -16.29 4.58 23.25
N GLU A 315 -17.35 4.24 23.97
CA GLU A 315 -18.15 3.06 23.67
C GLU A 315 -18.85 3.20 22.31
N GLN A 316 -19.23 2.08 21.70
CA GLN A 316 -19.83 2.05 20.36
C GLN A 316 -21.11 2.90 20.27
N ASP A 317 -21.94 2.91 21.32
CA ASP A 317 -23.18 3.71 21.38
C ASP A 317 -22.91 5.22 21.48
N ASN A 318 -21.69 5.59 21.89
CA ASN A 318 -21.24 6.97 22.00
C ASN A 318 -20.30 7.36 20.85
N ALA A 319 -20.27 6.57 19.79
CA ALA A 319 -19.47 6.82 18.60
C ALA A 319 -19.75 8.22 18.03
N LYS A 320 -18.68 8.85 17.56
CA LYS A 320 -18.71 10.22 17.04
C LYS A 320 -18.93 10.17 15.55
N TRP A 321 -20.00 10.83 15.10
CA TRP A 321 -20.32 10.91 13.68
C TRP A 321 -20.68 12.34 13.29
N LEU A 322 -20.15 12.78 12.15
CA LEU A 322 -20.49 14.04 11.52
C LEU A 322 -21.45 13.75 10.35
N PRO A 323 -22.57 14.46 10.20
CA PRO A 323 -23.41 14.32 9.01
C PRO A 323 -22.64 14.63 7.72
N ASN A 324 -22.68 13.69 6.78
CA ASN A 324 -21.83 13.64 5.57
C ASN A 324 -20.33 13.65 5.91
N GLY A 325 -19.96 13.10 7.05
CA GLY A 325 -18.58 12.89 7.45
C GLY A 325 -17.94 11.77 6.64
N PHE A 326 -16.62 11.80 6.57
CA PHE A 326 -15.84 10.80 5.86
C PHE A 326 -15.98 9.44 6.55
N ALA A 327 -16.33 8.43 5.77
CA ALA A 327 -16.17 7.02 6.11
C ALA A 327 -15.75 6.29 4.86
N ASN A 328 -14.92 5.27 5.02
CA ASN A 328 -14.42 4.47 3.92
C ASN A 328 -14.59 2.97 4.24
N GLN A 329 -14.75 2.15 3.20
CA GLN A 329 -14.78 0.69 3.32
C GLN A 329 -13.38 0.11 3.56
N ASN A 330 -12.32 0.83 3.18
CA ASN A 330 -10.93 0.46 3.42
C ASN A 330 -10.60 0.33 4.90
N VAL A 331 -9.74 -0.65 5.20
CA VAL A 331 -9.21 -0.86 6.55
C VAL A 331 -8.40 0.35 7.00
N VAL A 332 -7.48 0.85 6.17
CA VAL A 332 -6.61 1.99 6.48
C VAL A 332 -6.63 2.93 5.30
N CYS A 333 -6.88 4.22 5.54
CA CYS A 333 -6.69 5.26 4.53
C CYS A 333 -6.31 6.60 5.17
N LYS A 334 -5.67 7.48 4.40
CA LYS A 334 -5.32 8.83 4.86
C LYS A 334 -6.61 9.63 5.07
N LEU A 335 -6.81 10.21 6.25
CA LEU A 335 -7.93 11.11 6.51
C LEU A 335 -7.60 12.47 5.89
N ARG A 336 -8.24 12.80 4.77
CA ARG A 336 -8.05 14.06 4.05
C ARG A 336 -9.22 15.03 4.20
N ASP A 337 -10.40 14.52 4.55
CA ASP A 337 -11.58 15.35 4.75
C ASP A 337 -11.39 16.26 5.98
N THR A 338 -11.08 17.53 5.71
CA THR A 338 -10.74 18.52 6.74
C THR A 338 -11.89 18.74 7.72
N ARG A 339 -13.15 18.71 7.23
CA ARG A 339 -14.33 18.93 8.07
C ARG A 339 -14.51 17.80 9.09
N THR A 340 -14.34 16.55 8.66
CA THR A 340 -14.36 15.39 9.54
C THR A 340 -13.19 15.44 10.50
N PHE A 341 -11.99 15.78 10.04
CA PHE A 341 -10.82 15.89 10.89
C PHE A 341 -10.96 16.95 11.99
N GLU A 342 -11.44 18.16 11.67
CA GLU A 342 -11.69 19.23 12.65
C GLU A 342 -12.73 18.81 13.70
N TYR A 343 -13.82 18.18 13.24
CA TYR A 343 -14.84 17.63 14.13
C TYR A 343 -14.27 16.58 15.08
N LEU A 344 -13.52 15.61 14.55
CA LEU A 344 -12.92 14.55 15.35
C LEU A 344 -11.84 15.09 16.29
N SER A 345 -11.05 16.08 15.85
CA SER A 345 -10.04 16.72 16.68
C SER A 345 -10.67 17.37 17.91
N LYS A 346 -11.83 18.02 17.75
CA LYS A 346 -12.60 18.57 18.86
C LYS A 346 -13.19 17.47 19.76
N GLU A 347 -13.88 16.49 19.19
CA GLU A 347 -14.56 15.43 19.96
C GLU A 347 -13.56 14.55 20.73
N PHE A 348 -12.41 14.26 20.13
CA PHE A 348 -11.36 13.44 20.73
C PHE A 348 -10.28 14.24 21.46
N GLY A 349 -10.34 15.58 21.46
CA GLY A 349 -9.38 16.44 22.17
C GLY A 349 -7.95 16.30 21.63
N VAL A 350 -7.81 16.17 20.32
CA VAL A 350 -6.51 16.09 19.65
C VAL A 350 -5.83 17.46 19.73
N ASP A 351 -4.59 17.48 20.19
CA ASP A 351 -3.78 18.71 20.17
C ASP A 351 -3.29 18.94 18.73
N THR A 352 -3.89 19.93 18.07
CA THR A 352 -3.52 20.33 16.71
C THR A 352 -2.53 21.49 16.69
N ASN A 353 -2.11 22.00 17.85
CA ASN A 353 -1.12 23.07 17.98
C ASN A 353 0.27 22.45 18.25
N GLY A 354 0.79 21.72 17.26
CA GLY A 354 2.14 21.14 17.27
C GLY A 354 3.08 21.89 16.34
#